data_AF-A0A9P9T9Y5-F1
#
_entry.id   AF-A0A9P9T9Y5-F1
#
_cell.length_a   1.000
_cell.length_b   1.000
_cell.length_c   1.000
_cell.angle_alpha   90.00
_cell.angle_beta   90.00
_cell.angle_gamma   90.00
#
_symmetry.space_group_name_H-M   'P 1'
#
loop_
_entity.id
_entity.type
_entity.pdbx_description
1 polymer ?
#
loop_
_entity_poly.entity_id
_entity_poly.type
_entity_poly.pdbx_seq_one_letter_code
_entity_poly.pdbx_strand_id
1 'polypeptide(L)'
;MLAGSYILACQSAYLPDGIVDNIISLRGCALISQMIKDSHMEGIFSPDPRLHFLERELKLRNFPTLDQELAHNVLGSLARFAHLLYGGREIERAFFAQLVQSVRPLLVPSRRSPPQISTTPDPTAGRSEETVSSSENSPFLAQSPIVHPLFPAASHDNILFGNAKDIADVSINHKVDPRRAFNALISSRIILCTWPQDHVLHLFCPTNRLGAILMVHYFAIRLIVSPLWAPDSVMRTPMKAMIEWFEKVVDSVEDDEQVKWAQYVELPSHILRAMRCCINQKKGLTFGDLYDILIKDPGAYREGRLRRL
;
A
#
# COMPACT_ATOMS: atom_id res chain seq x y z
N MET A 1 12.15 25.31 -11.64
CA MET A 1 10.75 25.39 -11.16
C MET A 1 10.27 24.06 -10.59
N LEU A 2 10.23 22.97 -11.38
CA LEU A 2 9.77 21.65 -10.92
C LEU A 2 10.51 21.12 -9.67
N ALA A 3 11.83 21.17 -9.66
CA ALA A 3 12.62 20.77 -8.49
C ALA A 3 12.28 21.60 -7.23
N GLY A 4 12.07 22.91 -7.40
CA GLY A 4 11.63 23.79 -6.31
C GLY A 4 10.24 23.43 -5.79
N SER A 5 9.29 23.12 -6.68
CA SER A 5 7.95 22.65 -6.30
C SER A 5 7.99 21.35 -5.51
N TYR A 6 8.82 20.38 -5.93
CA TYR A 6 9.00 19.13 -5.18
C TYR A 6 9.69 19.36 -3.82
N ILE A 7 10.65 20.28 -3.73
CA ILE A 7 11.27 20.64 -2.45
C ILE A 7 10.24 21.23 -1.49
N LEU A 8 9.39 22.15 -1.95
CA LEU A 8 8.32 22.74 -1.14
C LEU A 8 7.30 21.68 -0.71
N ALA A 9 6.92 20.77 -1.61
CA ALA A 9 6.06 19.64 -1.27
C ALA A 9 6.73 18.72 -0.23
N CYS A 10 8.04 18.48 -0.33
CA CYS A 10 8.76 17.73 0.70
C CYS A 10 8.85 18.50 2.04
N GLN A 11 8.95 19.82 2.01
CA GLN A 11 9.00 20.64 3.22
C GLN A 11 7.70 20.56 4.03
N SER A 12 6.54 20.57 3.35
CA SER A 12 5.27 20.41 4.06
C SER A 12 5.14 19.05 4.75
N ALA A 13 5.89 18.03 4.31
CA ALA A 13 5.98 16.73 5.00
C ALA A 13 6.63 16.78 6.38
N TYR A 14 7.21 17.92 6.78
CA TYR A 14 7.75 18.14 8.11
C TYR A 14 6.85 18.99 9.01
N LEU A 15 5.72 19.49 8.50
CA LEU A 15 4.77 20.30 9.26
C LEU A 15 3.73 19.39 9.96
N PRO A 16 3.49 19.50 11.27
CA PRO A 16 2.56 18.62 12.01
C PRO A 16 1.08 18.67 11.55
N ASP A 17 0.67 19.67 10.79
CA ASP A 17 -0.66 19.87 10.20
C ASP A 17 -0.63 19.93 8.67
N GLY A 18 0.54 19.73 8.06
CA GLY A 18 0.75 19.89 6.63
C GLY A 18 0.27 18.75 5.75
N ILE A 19 -0.57 17.82 6.21
CA ILE A 19 -1.04 16.70 5.39
C ILE A 19 -1.79 17.19 4.14
N VAL A 20 -2.75 18.10 4.32
CA VAL A 20 -3.53 18.65 3.21
C VAL A 20 -2.63 19.50 2.31
N ASP A 21 -1.78 20.34 2.90
CA ASP A 21 -0.82 21.17 2.16
C ASP A 21 0.17 20.32 1.36
N ASN A 22 0.59 19.17 1.91
CA ASN A 22 1.42 18.19 1.22
C ASN A 22 0.72 17.63 0.00
N ILE A 23 -0.53 17.19 0.15
CA ILE A 23 -1.31 16.69 -0.98
C ILE A 23 -1.51 17.80 -2.02
N ILE A 24 -1.94 19.00 -1.64
CA ILE A 24 -2.14 20.12 -2.56
C ILE A 24 -0.83 20.49 -3.29
N SER A 25 0.29 20.54 -2.57
CA SER A 25 1.59 20.82 -3.18
C SER A 25 2.00 19.74 -4.19
N LEU A 26 1.74 18.47 -3.89
CA LEU A 26 2.00 17.36 -4.81
C LEU A 26 1.08 17.38 -6.03
N ARG A 27 -0.18 17.81 -5.87
CA ARG A 27 -1.10 18.06 -7.00
C ARG A 27 -0.54 19.12 -7.94
N GLY A 28 -0.02 20.23 -7.39
CA GLY A 28 0.68 21.25 -8.18
C GLY A 28 1.90 20.70 -8.91
N CYS A 29 2.70 19.86 -8.25
CA CYS A 29 3.84 19.18 -8.88
C CYS A 29 3.40 18.24 -10.02
N ALA A 30 2.32 17.48 -9.82
CA ALA A 30 1.77 16.58 -10.82
C ALA A 30 1.24 17.35 -12.04
N LEU A 31 0.53 18.47 -11.82
CA LEU A 31 0.05 19.35 -12.88
C LEU A 31 1.21 19.92 -13.72
N ILE A 32 2.23 20.48 -13.06
CA ILE A 32 3.41 21.03 -13.75
C ILE A 32 4.13 19.92 -14.54
N SER A 33 4.29 18.74 -13.94
CA SER A 33 4.91 17.59 -14.62
C SER A 33 4.13 17.18 -15.87
N GLN A 34 2.79 17.22 -15.79
CA GLN A 34 1.91 16.92 -16.91
C GLN A 34 2.04 17.96 -18.02
N MET A 35 2.02 19.25 -17.68
CA MET A 35 2.20 20.33 -18.65
C MET A 35 3.54 20.26 -19.37
N ILE A 36 4.63 19.93 -18.65
CA ILE A 36 5.96 19.75 -19.24
C ILE A 36 5.94 18.61 -20.26
N LYS A 37 5.31 17.48 -19.91
CA LYS A 37 5.19 16.32 -20.78
C LYS A 37 4.35 16.61 -22.03
N ASP A 38 3.16 17.19 -21.86
CA ASP A 38 2.22 17.45 -22.95
C ASP A 38 2.73 18.53 -23.91
N SER A 39 3.50 19.49 -23.39
CA SER A 39 4.11 20.57 -24.19
C SER A 39 5.46 20.16 -24.80
N HIS A 40 5.89 18.90 -24.63
CA HIS A 40 7.22 18.42 -25.04
C HIS A 40 8.38 19.32 -24.57
N MET A 41 8.23 19.95 -23.40
CA MET A 41 9.23 20.84 -22.81
C MET A 41 10.30 20.02 -22.09
N GLU A 42 10.84 19.02 -22.78
CA GLU A 42 11.87 18.15 -22.23
C GLU A 42 13.16 18.96 -22.02
N GLY A 43 13.69 18.93 -20.81
CA GLY A 43 14.87 19.71 -20.43
C GLY A 43 15.63 19.04 -19.29
N ILE A 44 16.53 19.79 -18.63
CA ILE A 44 17.39 19.28 -17.54
C ILE A 44 16.58 18.71 -16.35
N PHE A 45 15.29 19.03 -16.27
CA PHE A 45 14.38 18.53 -15.22
C PHE A 45 13.41 17.45 -15.70
N SER A 46 13.55 16.96 -16.94
CA SER A 46 12.82 15.77 -17.37
C SER A 46 13.25 14.58 -16.51
N PRO A 47 12.32 13.91 -15.82
CA PRO A 47 12.66 12.72 -15.06
C PRO A 47 13.14 11.64 -16.04
N ASP A 48 14.43 11.27 -15.99
CA ASP A 48 14.91 10.12 -16.74
C ASP A 48 14.31 8.86 -16.10
N PRO A 49 13.43 8.13 -16.81
CA PRO A 49 12.79 6.94 -16.27
C PRO A 49 13.81 5.82 -15.95
N ARG A 50 15.04 5.91 -16.47
CA ARG A 50 16.10 4.93 -16.28
C ARG A 50 16.96 5.19 -15.04
N LEU A 51 16.98 6.42 -14.52
CA LEU A 51 17.90 6.85 -13.44
C LEU A 51 17.70 6.08 -12.13
N HIS A 52 16.51 5.52 -11.89
CA HIS A 52 16.20 4.70 -10.71
C HIS A 52 15.80 3.25 -11.07
N PHE A 53 15.93 2.86 -12.34
CA PHE A 53 15.46 1.57 -12.81
C PHE A 53 16.28 0.43 -12.19
N LEU A 54 17.61 0.51 -12.22
CA LEU A 54 18.49 -0.55 -11.73
C LEU A 54 18.35 -0.79 -10.22
N GLU A 55 18.37 0.27 -9.41
CA GLU A 55 18.17 0.16 -7.95
C GLU A 55 16.81 -0.45 -7.62
N ARG A 56 15.75 -0.03 -8.34
CA ARG A 56 14.40 -0.55 -8.16
C ARG A 56 14.28 -2.01 -8.59
N GLU A 57 14.88 -2.41 -9.70
CA GLU A 57 14.88 -3.80 -10.16
C GLU A 57 15.65 -4.71 -9.20
N LEU A 58 16.79 -4.25 -8.66
CA LEU A 58 17.54 -5.00 -7.66
C LEU A 58 16.73 -5.18 -6.36
N LYS A 59 16.05 -4.13 -5.88
CA LYS A 59 15.15 -4.23 -4.73
C LYS A 59 13.94 -5.13 -4.99
N LEU A 60 13.42 -5.14 -6.21
CA LEU A 60 12.36 -6.06 -6.62
C LEU A 60 12.82 -7.53 -6.58
N ARG A 61 14.06 -7.81 -7.02
CA ARG A 61 14.63 -9.16 -6.99
C ARG A 61 14.90 -9.63 -5.56
N ASN A 62 15.32 -8.72 -4.69
CA ASN A 62 15.64 -9.00 -3.29
C ASN A 62 14.54 -8.48 -2.34
N PHE A 63 13.27 -8.57 -2.76
CA PHE A 63 12.17 -8.01 -2.00
C PHE A 63 12.01 -8.73 -0.65
N PRO A 64 12.06 -8.01 0.48
CA PRO A 64 11.91 -8.64 1.80
C PRO A 64 10.50 -9.23 1.96
N THR A 65 10.42 -10.44 2.52
CA THR A 65 9.14 -11.08 2.81
C THR A 65 8.41 -10.34 3.91
N LEU A 66 7.19 -9.88 3.64
CA LEU A 66 6.30 -9.30 4.64
C LEU A 66 5.74 -10.40 5.56
N ASP A 67 5.64 -10.12 6.86
CA ASP A 67 4.97 -10.99 7.83
C ASP A 67 3.53 -11.29 7.38
N GLN A 68 3.24 -12.58 7.20
CA GLN A 68 1.98 -13.01 6.57
C GLN A 68 0.78 -12.76 7.48
N GLU A 69 0.95 -12.94 8.80
CA GLU A 69 -0.10 -12.66 9.76
C GLU A 69 -0.39 -11.15 9.84
N LEU A 70 0.63 -10.28 9.82
CA LEU A 70 0.43 -8.83 9.69
C LEU A 70 -0.30 -8.47 8.40
N ALA A 71 0.10 -9.05 7.26
CA ALA A 71 -0.57 -8.82 5.97
C ALA A 71 -2.04 -9.25 5.99
N HIS A 72 -2.34 -10.42 6.55
CA HIS A 72 -3.71 -10.90 6.75
C HIS A 72 -4.51 -10.01 7.70
N ASN A 73 -3.92 -9.52 8.79
CA ASN A 73 -4.58 -8.61 9.72
C ASN A 73 -4.93 -7.28 9.03
N VAL A 74 -4.04 -6.73 8.22
CA VAL A 74 -4.31 -5.51 7.44
C VAL A 74 -5.47 -5.72 6.47
N LEU A 75 -5.45 -6.79 5.69
CA LEU A 75 -6.54 -7.10 4.75
C LEU A 75 -7.85 -7.43 5.44
N GLY A 76 -7.79 -8.14 6.58
CA GLY A 76 -8.95 -8.39 7.44
C GLY A 76 -9.54 -7.10 7.99
N SER A 77 -8.68 -6.15 8.41
CA SER A 77 -9.13 -4.84 8.87
C SER A 77 -9.77 -4.01 7.76
N LEU A 78 -9.26 -4.07 6.52
CA LEU A 78 -9.90 -3.47 5.35
C LEU A 78 -11.26 -4.14 5.04
N ALA A 79 -11.32 -5.47 5.12
CA ALA A 79 -12.55 -6.22 4.85
C ALA A 79 -13.70 -5.87 5.81
N ARG A 80 -13.39 -5.54 7.08
CA ARG A 80 -14.40 -5.20 8.10
C ARG A 80 -15.29 -4.02 7.70
N PHE A 81 -14.78 -3.05 6.96
CA PHE A 81 -15.55 -1.87 6.54
C PHE A 81 -15.86 -1.84 5.03
N ALA A 82 -15.53 -2.88 4.28
CA ALA A 82 -15.76 -2.93 2.83
C ALA A 82 -17.23 -2.71 2.44
N HIS A 83 -18.17 -3.17 3.28
CA HIS A 83 -19.61 -2.96 3.07
C HIS A 83 -20.05 -1.49 3.12
N LEU A 84 -19.27 -0.60 3.76
CA LEU A 84 -19.59 0.82 3.80
C LEU A 84 -19.31 1.52 2.46
N LEU A 85 -18.51 0.89 1.59
CA LEU A 85 -18.15 1.43 0.27
C LEU A 85 -19.26 1.33 -0.77
N TYR A 86 -20.31 0.52 -0.53
CA TYR A 86 -21.46 0.43 -1.44
C TYR A 86 -22.17 1.78 -1.58
N GLY A 87 -22.25 2.56 -0.49
CA GLY A 87 -22.79 3.93 -0.50
C GLY A 87 -21.73 5.03 -0.70
N GLY A 88 -20.45 4.67 -0.82
CA GLY A 88 -19.34 5.61 -0.91
C GLY A 88 -19.24 6.31 -2.27
N ARG A 89 -18.36 7.30 -2.37
CA ARG A 89 -17.99 7.95 -3.64
C ARG A 89 -17.01 7.10 -4.43
N GLU A 90 -16.89 7.40 -5.72
CA GLU A 90 -15.97 6.69 -6.61
C GLU A 90 -14.51 6.78 -6.15
N ILE A 91 -14.08 7.94 -5.62
CA ILE A 91 -12.72 8.12 -5.11
C ILE A 91 -12.44 7.21 -3.91
N GLU A 92 -13.41 7.01 -3.03
CA GLU A 92 -13.29 6.17 -1.84
C GLU A 92 -13.12 4.71 -2.25
N ARG A 93 -13.92 4.25 -3.22
CA ARG A 93 -13.81 2.90 -3.80
C ARG A 93 -12.48 2.69 -4.51
N ALA A 94 -12.06 3.62 -5.36
CA ALA A 94 -10.81 3.54 -6.08
C ALA A 94 -9.62 3.55 -5.11
N PHE A 95 -9.67 4.41 -4.09
CA PHE A 95 -8.61 4.48 -3.09
C PHE A 95 -8.53 3.20 -2.25
N PHE A 96 -9.66 2.69 -1.77
CA PHE A 96 -9.74 1.39 -1.09
C PHE A 96 -9.19 0.25 -1.95
N ALA A 97 -9.49 0.24 -3.25
CA ALA A 97 -8.94 -0.73 -4.20
C ALA A 97 -7.42 -0.79 -4.14
N GLN A 98 -6.78 0.37 -4.19
CA GLN A 98 -5.34 0.48 -4.17
C GLN A 98 -4.76 0.09 -2.82
N LEU A 99 -5.45 0.36 -1.71
CA LEU A 99 -5.04 -0.12 -0.38
C LEU A 99 -5.02 -1.65 -0.33
N VAL A 100 -6.09 -2.32 -0.78
CA VAL A 100 -6.13 -3.79 -0.86
C VAL A 100 -5.02 -4.32 -1.78
N GLN A 101 -4.87 -3.74 -2.97
CA GLN A 101 -3.89 -4.17 -3.96
C GLN A 101 -2.44 -3.87 -3.55
N SER A 102 -2.20 -2.99 -2.57
CA SER A 102 -0.86 -2.74 -2.05
C SER A 102 -0.35 -3.82 -1.09
N VAL A 103 -1.24 -4.68 -0.59
CA VAL A 103 -0.91 -5.74 0.37
C VAL A 103 -1.19 -7.12 -0.19
N ARG A 104 -2.37 -7.34 -0.80
CA ARG A 104 -2.81 -8.67 -1.26
C ARG A 104 -1.81 -9.38 -2.18
N PRO A 105 -1.13 -8.73 -3.14
CA PRO A 105 -0.14 -9.39 -3.98
C PRO A 105 1.09 -9.91 -3.22
N LEU A 106 1.32 -9.44 -2.00
CA LEU A 106 2.43 -9.86 -1.13
C LEU A 106 2.11 -11.13 -0.31
N LEU A 107 0.87 -11.62 -0.34
CA LEU A 107 0.49 -12.83 0.36
C LEU A 107 1.05 -14.08 -0.33
N VAL A 108 1.50 -15.03 0.48
CA VAL A 108 1.91 -16.37 0.06
C VAL A 108 0.70 -17.30 0.19
N PRO A 109 0.40 -18.15 -0.82
CA PRO A 109 -0.68 -19.13 -0.70
C PRO A 109 -0.47 -20.03 0.52
N SER A 110 -1.44 -20.05 1.42
CA SER A 110 -1.45 -21.03 2.51
C SER A 110 -1.71 -22.40 1.91
N ARG A 111 -0.74 -23.32 2.00
CA ARG A 111 -0.99 -24.74 1.79
C ARG A 111 -1.91 -25.20 2.92
N ARG A 112 -3.23 -25.11 2.71
CA ARG A 112 -4.15 -25.95 3.49
C ARG A 112 -3.76 -27.39 3.19
N SER A 113 -3.22 -28.08 4.18
CA SER A 113 -3.11 -29.54 4.14
C SER A 113 -4.49 -30.06 3.73
N PRO A 114 -4.61 -30.88 2.67
CA PRO A 114 -5.89 -31.52 2.40
C PRO A 114 -6.31 -32.26 3.67
N PRO A 115 -7.61 -32.30 4.02
CA PRO A 115 -8.08 -33.12 5.12
C PRO A 115 -7.54 -34.53 4.88
N GLN A 116 -6.78 -35.06 5.85
CA GLN A 116 -6.32 -36.44 5.82
C GLN A 116 -7.56 -37.32 5.82
N ILE A 117 -7.97 -37.75 4.62
CA ILE A 117 -8.87 -38.88 4.48
C ILE A 117 -8.00 -40.09 4.82
N SER A 118 -8.19 -40.59 6.03
CA SER A 118 -7.73 -41.92 6.42
C SER A 118 -8.49 -42.94 5.58
N THR A 119 -7.95 -43.28 4.41
CA THR A 119 -8.42 -44.43 3.63
C THR A 119 -7.37 -45.54 3.70
N THR A 120 -7.74 -46.54 4.50
CA THR A 120 -7.27 -47.92 4.51
C THR A 120 -7.13 -48.45 3.07
N PRO A 121 -6.09 -49.25 2.76
CA PRO A 121 -5.78 -49.65 1.39
C PRO A 121 -6.66 -50.84 0.97
N ASP A 122 -7.10 -50.84 -0.28
CA ASP A 122 -7.22 -52.09 -1.02
C ASP A 122 -6.86 -51.89 -2.51
N PRO A 123 -6.23 -52.88 -3.15
CA PRO A 123 -5.50 -52.71 -4.39
C PRO A 123 -6.36 -53.05 -5.60
N THR A 124 -6.30 -52.23 -6.65
CA THR A 124 -6.47 -52.78 -8.00
C THR A 124 -5.62 -51.98 -8.99
N ALA A 125 -4.66 -52.69 -9.57
CA ALA A 125 -3.77 -52.25 -10.62
C ALA A 125 -4.53 -51.87 -11.90
N GLY A 126 -4.03 -50.87 -12.64
CA GLY A 126 -4.64 -50.48 -13.91
C GLY A 126 -3.94 -49.36 -14.67
N ARG A 127 -2.68 -49.62 -15.05
CA ARG A 127 -2.04 -49.23 -16.33
C ARG A 127 -1.86 -47.74 -16.69
N SER A 128 -0.59 -47.44 -16.97
CA SER A 128 0.05 -46.21 -17.42
C SER A 128 -0.47 -45.64 -18.75
N GLU A 129 -0.38 -44.32 -18.91
CA GLU A 129 0.04 -43.68 -20.17
C GLU A 129 0.69 -42.32 -19.87
N GLU A 130 2.00 -42.26 -20.12
CA GLU A 130 2.82 -41.06 -20.12
C GLU A 130 2.55 -40.30 -21.43
N THR A 131 2.27 -39.00 -21.35
CA THR A 131 2.37 -38.12 -22.51
C THR A 131 3.36 -37.01 -22.20
N VAL A 132 4.57 -37.22 -22.71
CA VAL A 132 5.62 -36.21 -22.82
C VAL A 132 5.24 -35.28 -23.98
N SER A 133 5.00 -34.00 -23.70
CA SER A 133 5.04 -32.97 -24.75
C SER A 133 6.18 -31.99 -24.46
N SER A 134 7.27 -32.20 -25.18
CA SER A 134 8.34 -31.22 -25.38
C SER A 134 7.84 -30.06 -26.26
N SER A 135 8.18 -28.83 -25.88
CA SER A 135 8.17 -27.67 -26.77
C SER A 135 9.30 -26.75 -26.35
N GLU A 136 10.40 -26.84 -27.07
CA GLU A 136 11.59 -26.02 -26.96
C GLU A 136 11.38 -24.62 -27.61
N ASN A 137 11.94 -23.61 -26.94
CA ASN A 137 12.62 -22.41 -27.46
C ASN A 137 11.85 -21.37 -28.28
N SER A 138 11.67 -20.17 -27.71
CA SER A 138 12.61 -19.04 -27.96
C SER A 138 12.29 -17.81 -27.07
N PRO A 139 13.30 -17.09 -26.55
CA PRO A 139 13.15 -15.99 -25.61
C PRO A 139 13.10 -14.66 -26.37
N PHE A 140 11.91 -14.09 -26.57
CA PHE A 140 11.79 -12.67 -26.83
C PHE A 140 11.05 -12.04 -25.65
N LEU A 141 11.79 -11.21 -24.92
CA LEU A 141 11.30 -10.30 -23.90
C LEU A 141 10.19 -9.43 -24.51
N ALA A 142 8.95 -9.89 -24.40
CA ALA A 142 7.79 -9.03 -24.52
C ALA A 142 7.88 -8.03 -23.37
N GLN A 143 8.51 -6.89 -23.63
CA GLN A 143 8.48 -5.74 -22.74
C GLN A 143 7.02 -5.37 -22.55
N SER A 144 6.46 -5.71 -21.39
CA SER A 144 5.19 -5.14 -20.96
C SER A 144 5.32 -3.61 -21.08
N PRO A 145 4.35 -2.91 -21.70
CA PRO A 145 4.43 -1.47 -21.86
C PRO A 145 4.62 -0.84 -20.48
N ILE A 146 5.69 -0.08 -20.33
CA ILE A 146 5.98 0.67 -19.12
C ILE A 146 4.89 1.75 -19.00
N VAL A 147 3.81 1.40 -18.30
CA VAL A 147 2.78 2.35 -17.88
C VAL A 147 3.49 3.38 -17.00
N HIS A 148 3.53 4.63 -17.46
CA HIS A 148 4.22 5.71 -16.77
C HIS A 148 3.73 5.76 -15.30
N PRO A 149 4.63 5.84 -14.31
CA PRO A 149 4.28 5.78 -12.88
C PRO A 149 3.47 6.98 -12.37
N LEU A 150 2.89 7.78 -13.27
CA LEU A 150 1.94 8.84 -12.94
C LEU A 150 0.50 8.48 -13.36
N PHE A 151 0.29 7.43 -14.15
CA PHE A 151 -1.04 7.08 -14.69
C PHE A 151 -1.18 5.58 -14.94
N PRO A 152 -1.66 4.79 -13.96
CA PRO A 152 -2.26 3.51 -14.27
C PRO A 152 -3.60 3.76 -14.96
N ALA A 153 -3.77 3.23 -16.18
CA ALA A 153 -5.09 2.99 -16.75
C ALA A 153 -5.79 1.96 -15.85
N ALA A 154 -6.53 2.43 -14.86
CA ALA A 154 -7.11 1.56 -13.88
C ALA A 154 -8.58 1.32 -14.23
N SER A 155 -8.81 0.14 -14.79
CA SER A 155 -10.08 -0.57 -14.71
C SER A 155 -10.29 -0.96 -13.24
N HIS A 156 -10.92 -0.08 -12.47
CA HIS A 156 -11.10 -0.21 -11.02
C HIS A 156 -12.29 -1.09 -10.60
N ASP A 157 -13.15 -1.48 -11.55
CA ASP A 157 -14.51 -1.95 -11.21
C ASP A 157 -14.60 -3.43 -10.83
N ASN A 158 -13.66 -4.28 -11.26
CA ASN A 158 -13.86 -5.75 -11.19
C ASN A 158 -13.35 -6.42 -9.91
N ILE A 159 -12.67 -5.71 -9.00
CA ILE A 159 -11.92 -6.38 -7.89
C ILE A 159 -12.68 -6.38 -6.55
N LEU A 160 -13.70 -5.53 -6.33
CA LEU A 160 -14.08 -5.15 -4.96
C LEU A 160 -15.48 -5.48 -4.49
N PHE A 161 -16.37 -5.89 -5.39
CA PHE A 161 -17.75 -6.23 -5.00
C PHE A 161 -17.98 -7.75 -4.85
N GLY A 162 -16.89 -8.52 -4.84
CA GLY A 162 -16.89 -9.87 -4.27
C GLY A 162 -17.08 -9.82 -2.75
N ASN A 163 -17.47 -10.95 -2.17
CA ASN A 163 -17.79 -11.07 -0.75
C ASN A 163 -16.59 -10.55 0.08
N ALA A 164 -16.80 -9.82 1.18
CA ALA A 164 -15.68 -9.24 1.96
C ALA A 164 -14.64 -10.29 2.44
N LYS A 165 -15.07 -11.55 2.52
CA LYS A 165 -14.22 -12.73 2.77
C LYS A 165 -13.12 -12.91 1.71
N ASP A 166 -13.37 -12.50 0.47
CA ASP A 166 -12.46 -12.67 -0.66
C ASP A 166 -11.29 -11.67 -0.67
N ILE A 167 -11.27 -10.68 0.23
CA ILE A 167 -10.21 -9.65 0.28
C ILE A 167 -8.89 -10.23 0.79
N ALA A 168 -8.95 -11.07 1.82
CA ALA A 168 -7.79 -11.70 2.45
C ALA A 168 -7.50 -13.11 1.89
N ASP A 169 -8.46 -13.72 1.21
CA ASP A 169 -8.31 -15.05 0.62
C ASP A 169 -7.57 -14.99 -0.73
N VAL A 170 -6.63 -15.90 -0.90
CA VAL A 170 -5.74 -15.94 -2.06
C VAL A 170 -5.75 -17.34 -2.65
N SER A 171 -5.88 -17.42 -3.98
CA SER A 171 -5.94 -18.69 -4.70
C SER A 171 -4.65 -19.50 -4.52
N ILE A 172 -4.77 -20.84 -4.58
CA ILE A 172 -3.63 -21.77 -4.52
C ILE A 172 -2.60 -21.48 -5.63
N ASN A 173 -3.06 -20.97 -6.79
CA ASN A 173 -2.22 -20.64 -7.93
C ASN A 173 -1.63 -19.21 -7.88
N HIS A 174 -1.86 -18.48 -6.79
CA HIS A 174 -1.38 -17.11 -6.67
C HIS A 174 0.14 -17.07 -6.59
N LYS A 175 0.72 -16.12 -7.33
CA LYS A 175 2.14 -15.83 -7.29
C LYS A 175 2.34 -14.50 -6.58
N VAL A 176 3.28 -14.47 -5.65
CA VAL A 176 3.71 -13.24 -4.98
C VAL A 176 4.17 -12.25 -6.05
N ASP A 177 3.59 -11.07 -6.07
CA ASP A 177 3.88 -10.02 -7.05
C ASP A 177 4.14 -8.68 -6.36
N PRO A 178 5.40 -8.46 -5.90
CA PRO A 178 5.78 -7.22 -5.25
C PRO A 178 5.58 -6.01 -6.18
N ARG A 179 5.85 -6.16 -7.48
CA ARG A 179 5.71 -5.04 -8.44
C ARG A 179 4.28 -4.52 -8.50
N ARG A 180 3.29 -5.42 -8.50
CA ARG A 180 1.88 -5.05 -8.43
C ARG A 180 1.53 -4.34 -7.12
N ALA A 181 2.03 -4.83 -5.99
CA ALA A 181 1.83 -4.18 -4.70
C ALA A 181 2.43 -2.76 -4.64
N PHE A 182 3.66 -2.59 -5.14
CA PHE A 182 4.29 -1.28 -5.26
C PHE A 182 3.49 -0.33 -6.15
N ASN A 183 3.08 -0.80 -7.33
CA ASN A 183 2.31 0.02 -8.26
C ASN A 183 0.98 0.46 -7.63
N ALA A 184 0.30 -0.41 -6.89
CA ALA A 184 -0.92 -0.06 -6.17
C ALA A 184 -0.66 0.97 -5.06
N LEU A 185 0.41 0.81 -4.26
CA LEU A 185 0.81 1.81 -3.26
C LEU A 185 1.08 3.18 -3.89
N ILE A 186 1.82 3.23 -5.01
CA ILE A 186 2.05 4.46 -5.75
C ILE A 186 0.74 5.01 -6.32
N SER A 187 -0.13 4.15 -6.85
CA SER A 187 -1.45 4.52 -7.39
C SER A 187 -2.34 5.17 -6.34
N SER A 188 -2.32 4.70 -5.09
CA SER A 188 -3.05 5.34 -3.98
C SER A 188 -2.61 6.81 -3.80
N ARG A 189 -1.31 7.09 -3.89
CA ARG A 189 -0.80 8.47 -3.82
C ARG A 189 -1.15 9.28 -5.06
N ILE A 190 -1.11 8.67 -6.25
CA ILE A 190 -1.53 9.32 -7.49
C ILE A 190 -2.99 9.75 -7.41
N ILE A 191 -3.89 8.91 -6.89
CA ILE A 191 -5.30 9.26 -6.70
C ILE A 191 -5.43 10.60 -5.96
N LEU A 192 -4.74 10.75 -4.83
CA LEU A 192 -4.74 12.01 -4.06
C LEU A 192 -4.16 13.21 -4.86
N CYS A 193 -3.24 12.94 -5.79
CA CYS A 193 -2.53 13.97 -6.56
C CYS A 193 -3.21 14.35 -7.88
N THR A 194 -4.07 13.50 -8.46
CA THR A 194 -4.57 13.68 -9.84
C THR A 194 -6.08 13.66 -9.98
N TRP A 195 -6.83 13.16 -8.99
CA TRP A 195 -8.30 13.20 -9.03
C TRP A 195 -8.84 14.63 -8.94
N PRO A 196 -10.12 14.89 -9.29
CA PRO A 196 -10.76 16.18 -9.08
C PRO A 196 -10.56 16.69 -7.65
N GLN A 197 -10.29 17.99 -7.50
CA GLN A 197 -9.89 18.57 -6.21
C GLN A 197 -10.97 18.40 -5.14
N ASP A 198 -12.23 18.61 -5.49
CA ASP A 198 -13.38 18.43 -4.62
C ASP A 198 -13.54 16.97 -4.17
N HIS A 199 -13.26 15.99 -5.03
CA HIS A 199 -13.23 14.57 -4.66
C HIS A 199 -12.11 14.28 -3.66
N VAL A 200 -10.91 14.83 -3.87
CA VAL A 200 -9.78 14.65 -2.94
C VAL A 200 -10.07 15.33 -1.61
N LEU A 201 -10.54 16.58 -1.61
CA LEU A 201 -10.88 17.30 -0.37
C LEU A 201 -12.01 16.62 0.39
N HIS A 202 -12.92 15.92 -0.30
CA HIS A 202 -13.96 15.12 0.35
C HIS A 202 -13.39 14.01 1.25
N LEU A 203 -12.25 13.40 0.90
CA LEU A 203 -11.58 12.39 1.74
C LEU A 203 -11.05 12.98 3.06
N PHE A 204 -10.74 14.28 3.07
CA PHE A 204 -10.22 15.00 4.24
C PHE A 204 -11.30 15.81 4.96
N CYS A 205 -12.56 15.71 4.53
CA CYS A 205 -13.65 16.44 5.15
C CYS A 205 -13.88 15.91 6.59
N PRO A 206 -13.93 16.77 7.63
CA PRO A 206 -14.09 16.32 9.01
C PRO A 206 -15.36 15.51 9.27
N THR A 207 -16.41 15.74 8.48
CA THR A 207 -17.68 15.00 8.56
C THR A 207 -17.66 13.68 7.79
N ASN A 208 -16.63 13.43 6.97
CA ASN A 208 -16.50 12.18 6.22
C ASN A 208 -15.74 11.12 7.03
N ARG A 209 -16.48 10.36 7.85
CA ARG A 209 -15.90 9.28 8.66
C ARG A 209 -15.31 8.15 7.82
N LEU A 210 -15.91 7.81 6.68
CA LEU A 210 -15.37 6.80 5.77
C LEU A 210 -14.03 7.27 5.16
N GLY A 211 -13.94 8.52 4.74
CA GLY A 211 -12.70 9.16 4.29
C GLY A 211 -11.60 9.11 5.36
N ALA A 212 -11.93 9.45 6.61
CA ALA A 212 -11.00 9.36 7.73
C ALA A 212 -10.48 7.92 7.95
N ILE A 213 -11.37 6.92 7.92
CA ILE A 213 -10.97 5.49 8.01
C ILE A 213 -10.05 5.09 6.87
N LEU A 214 -10.38 5.47 5.64
CA LEU A 214 -9.52 5.19 4.48
C LEU A 214 -8.13 5.82 4.63
N MET A 215 -8.05 7.07 5.12
CA MET A 215 -6.79 7.76 5.34
C MET A 215 -5.97 7.14 6.47
N VAL A 216 -6.63 6.70 7.55
CA VAL A 216 -6.00 5.96 8.66
C VAL A 216 -5.39 4.64 8.16
N HIS A 217 -6.13 3.89 7.34
CA HIS A 217 -5.61 2.66 6.71
C HIS A 217 -4.49 2.94 5.71
N TYR A 218 -4.59 4.03 4.95
CA TYR A 218 -3.52 4.47 4.07
C TYR A 218 -2.21 4.71 4.83
N PHE A 219 -2.25 5.40 5.98
CA PHE A 219 -1.06 5.61 6.80
C PHE A 219 -0.51 4.29 7.37
N ALA A 220 -1.37 3.44 7.93
CA ALA A 220 -0.97 2.15 8.46
C ALA A 220 -0.26 1.29 7.39
N ILE A 221 -0.88 1.16 6.22
CA ILE A 221 -0.32 0.43 5.08
C ILE A 221 0.96 1.09 4.60
N ARG A 222 1.04 2.43 4.56
CA ARG A 222 2.24 3.14 4.17
C ARG A 222 3.40 2.82 5.12
N LEU A 223 3.16 2.74 6.42
CA LEU A 223 4.17 2.39 7.43
C LEU A 223 4.63 0.92 7.35
N ILE A 224 3.80 0.02 6.80
CA ILE A 224 4.15 -1.40 6.65
C ILE A 224 4.81 -1.66 5.30
N VAL A 225 4.18 -1.22 4.20
CA VAL A 225 4.59 -1.60 2.86
C VAL A 225 5.72 -0.71 2.35
N SER A 226 5.66 0.59 2.58
CA SER A 226 6.64 1.53 1.99
C SER A 226 8.10 1.26 2.43
N PRO A 227 8.40 0.88 3.69
CA PRO A 227 9.74 0.48 4.11
C PRO A 227 10.37 -0.62 3.26
N LEU A 228 9.56 -1.55 2.76
CA LEU A 228 10.03 -2.67 1.93
C LEU A 228 10.52 -2.20 0.54
N TRP A 229 10.18 -0.97 0.14
CA TRP A 229 10.45 -0.41 -1.19
C TRP A 229 11.39 0.78 -1.21
N ALA A 230 11.58 1.47 -0.08
CA ALA A 230 12.26 2.76 -0.12
C ALA A 230 13.69 2.62 -0.62
N PRO A 231 14.15 3.52 -1.52
CA PRO A 231 15.56 3.63 -1.86
C PRO A 231 16.37 4.07 -0.63
N ASP A 232 17.68 3.82 -0.65
CA ASP A 232 18.52 4.08 0.53
C ASP A 232 18.56 5.57 0.90
N SER A 233 18.39 6.44 -0.10
CA SER A 233 18.25 7.88 0.07
C SER A 233 17.03 8.29 0.90
N VAL A 234 15.95 7.50 0.86
CA VAL A 234 14.69 7.78 1.58
C VAL A 234 14.70 7.17 2.99
N MET A 235 15.54 6.16 3.26
CA MET A 235 15.62 5.52 4.58
C MET A 235 15.97 6.51 5.72
N ARG A 236 16.64 7.62 5.41
CA ARG A 236 16.98 8.65 6.40
C ARG A 236 15.88 9.68 6.64
N THR A 237 14.74 9.55 5.95
CA THR A 237 13.64 10.52 6.07
C THR A 237 13.06 10.49 7.48
N PRO A 238 12.98 11.63 8.19
CA PRO A 238 12.31 11.75 9.48
C PRO A 238 10.81 11.39 9.39
N MET A 239 10.32 10.64 10.37
CA MET A 239 8.94 10.11 10.34
C MET A 239 7.96 10.79 11.30
N LYS A 240 8.47 11.68 12.16
CA LYS A 240 7.68 12.30 13.24
C LYS A 240 6.40 12.98 12.73
N ALA A 241 6.51 13.86 11.74
CA ALA A 241 5.35 14.59 11.22
C ALA A 241 4.30 13.66 10.59
N MET A 242 4.71 12.63 9.85
CA MET A 242 3.77 11.64 9.29
C MET A 242 3.02 10.87 10.38
N ILE A 243 3.70 10.53 11.48
CA ILE A 243 3.07 9.84 12.62
C ILE A 243 2.12 10.79 13.37
N GLU A 244 2.46 12.08 13.47
CA GLU A 244 1.57 13.11 14.02
C GLU A 244 0.32 13.33 13.16
N TRP A 245 0.45 13.27 11.83
CA TRP A 245 -0.71 13.29 10.94
C TRP A 245 -1.58 12.06 11.15
N PHE A 246 -0.96 10.88 11.21
CA PHE A 246 -1.67 9.64 11.41
C PHE A 246 -2.48 9.66 12.71
N GLU A 247 -1.88 10.14 13.81
CA GLU A 247 -2.58 10.35 15.07
C GLU A 247 -3.78 11.28 14.94
N LYS A 248 -3.61 12.45 14.32
CA LYS A 248 -4.73 13.39 14.14
C LYS A 248 -5.90 12.79 13.37
N VAL A 249 -5.64 11.97 12.34
CA VAL A 249 -6.72 11.32 11.60
C VAL A 249 -7.36 10.20 12.42
N VAL A 250 -6.58 9.41 13.18
CA VAL A 250 -7.13 8.41 14.11
C VAL A 250 -8.05 9.06 15.15
N ASP A 251 -7.60 10.14 15.77
CA ASP A 251 -8.35 10.88 16.79
C ASP A 251 -9.64 11.51 16.23
N SER A 252 -9.69 11.77 14.92
CA SER A 252 -10.89 12.29 14.25
C SER A 252 -11.96 11.23 13.99
N VAL A 253 -11.68 9.94 14.20
CA VAL A 253 -12.67 8.87 14.02
C VAL A 253 -13.42 8.66 15.31
N GLU A 254 -14.59 9.29 15.40
CA GLU A 254 -15.52 9.17 16.52
C GLU A 254 -16.71 8.30 16.15
N ASP A 255 -17.21 7.53 17.11
CA ASP A 255 -18.46 6.79 16.98
C ASP A 255 -19.64 7.77 16.83
N ASP A 256 -20.62 7.39 16.01
CA ASP A 256 -21.92 8.06 15.97
C ASP A 256 -23.02 7.15 16.54
N GLU A 257 -24.27 7.62 16.57
CA GLU A 257 -25.39 6.89 17.14
C GLU A 257 -25.68 5.56 16.43
N GLN A 258 -25.30 5.43 15.16
CA GLN A 258 -25.69 4.32 14.28
C GLN A 258 -24.53 3.36 14.00
N VAL A 259 -23.31 3.87 13.89
CA VAL A 259 -22.12 3.15 13.48
C VAL A 259 -20.99 3.40 14.48
N LYS A 260 -20.48 2.30 15.04
CA LYS A 260 -19.26 2.32 15.86
C LYS A 260 -18.03 2.38 14.97
N TRP A 261 -17.69 3.55 14.46
CA TRP A 261 -16.57 3.77 13.54
C TRP A 261 -15.20 3.42 14.15
N ALA A 262 -15.02 3.60 15.46
CA ALA A 262 -13.77 3.34 16.16
C ALA A 262 -13.29 1.88 16.00
N GLN A 263 -14.22 0.94 15.80
CA GLN A 263 -13.89 -0.47 15.59
C GLN A 263 -13.08 -0.71 14.30
N TYR A 264 -13.20 0.17 13.30
CA TYR A 264 -12.54 0.03 12.00
C TYR A 264 -11.10 0.58 12.01
N VAL A 265 -10.71 1.29 13.07
CA VAL A 265 -9.37 1.85 13.23
C VAL A 265 -8.54 1.14 14.29
N GLU A 266 -9.03 0.02 14.83
CA GLU A 266 -8.37 -0.76 15.89
C GLU A 266 -6.92 -1.17 15.53
N LEU A 267 -6.71 -1.81 14.38
CA LEU A 267 -5.37 -2.20 13.91
C LEU A 267 -4.48 -0.97 13.61
N PRO A 268 -4.93 0.04 12.85
CA PRO A 268 -4.20 1.30 12.70
C PRO A 268 -3.78 1.93 14.03
N SER A 269 -4.64 1.90 15.05
CA SER A 269 -4.34 2.39 16.39
C SER A 269 -3.30 1.55 17.14
N HIS A 270 -3.22 0.23 16.91
CA HIS A 270 -2.12 -0.60 17.40
C HIS A 270 -0.78 -0.18 16.77
N ILE A 271 -0.76 -0.03 15.45
CA ILE A 271 0.43 0.40 14.70
C ILE A 271 0.89 1.78 15.18
N LEU A 272 -0.03 2.74 15.27
CA LEU A 272 0.25 4.09 15.75
C LEU A 272 0.84 4.10 17.16
N ARG A 273 0.30 3.30 18.09
CA ARG A 273 0.85 3.17 19.44
C ARG A 273 2.30 2.69 19.45
N ALA A 274 2.64 1.69 18.63
CA ALA A 274 4.02 1.25 18.47
C ALA A 274 4.90 2.38 17.93
N MET A 275 4.46 3.10 16.89
CA MET A 275 5.23 4.20 16.29
C MET A 275 5.42 5.38 17.25
N ARG A 276 4.41 5.71 18.06
CA ARG A 276 4.49 6.74 19.10
C ARG A 276 5.52 6.38 20.17
N CYS A 277 5.56 5.09 20.55
CA CYS A 277 6.61 4.59 21.44
C CYS A 277 8.01 4.83 20.84
N CYS A 278 8.20 4.56 19.54
CA CYS A 278 9.45 4.83 18.83
C CYS A 278 9.86 6.31 18.89
N ILE A 279 8.93 7.23 18.60
CA ILE A 279 9.21 8.67 18.64
C ILE A 279 9.66 9.13 20.03
N ASN A 280 8.99 8.62 21.07
CA ASN A 280 9.28 9.00 22.45
C ASN A 280 10.68 8.52 22.88
N GLN A 281 11.17 7.42 22.31
CA GLN A 281 12.48 6.86 22.61
C GLN A 281 13.59 7.43 21.72
N LYS A 282 13.27 7.75 20.45
CA LYS A 282 14.22 8.26 19.46
C LYS A 282 13.66 9.52 18.77
N LYS A 283 14.13 10.70 19.21
CA LYS A 283 13.73 12.01 18.64
C LYS A 283 13.95 12.12 17.12
N GLY A 284 14.99 11.45 16.60
CA GLY A 284 15.32 11.38 15.18
C GLY A 284 14.84 10.08 14.53
N LEU A 285 13.61 9.65 14.80
CA LEU A 285 13.05 8.44 14.20
C LEU A 285 13.00 8.59 12.69
N THR A 286 13.64 7.66 11.99
CA THR A 286 13.74 7.63 10.53
C THR A 286 12.93 6.50 9.94
N PHE A 287 12.72 6.56 8.63
CA PHE A 287 12.06 5.50 7.88
C PHE A 287 12.80 4.15 7.94
N GLY A 288 14.13 4.17 7.97
CA GLY A 288 14.97 2.97 8.14
C GLY A 288 14.81 2.33 9.52
N ASP A 289 14.54 3.12 10.57
CA ASP A 289 14.24 2.55 11.89
C ASP A 289 12.93 1.76 11.87
N LEU A 290 11.92 2.27 11.15
CA LEU A 290 10.64 1.58 10.99
C LEU A 290 10.79 0.28 10.21
N TYR A 291 11.62 0.29 9.17
CA TYR A 291 12.02 -0.91 8.43
C TYR A 291 12.66 -1.95 9.35
N ASP A 292 13.64 -1.54 10.15
CA ASP A 292 14.33 -2.43 11.08
C ASP A 292 13.39 -3.10 12.07
N ILE A 293 12.44 -2.36 12.64
CA ILE A 293 11.42 -2.92 13.55
C ILE A 293 10.51 -3.89 12.79
N LEU A 294 10.05 -3.52 11.60
CA LEU A 294 9.14 -4.33 10.80
C LEU A 294 9.75 -5.69 10.47
N ILE A 295 11.06 -5.73 10.18
CA ILE A 295 11.77 -6.97 9.86
C ILE A 295 12.12 -7.78 11.12
N LYS A 296 12.48 -7.12 12.23
CA LYS A 296 12.94 -7.80 13.46
C LYS A 296 11.80 -8.25 14.39
N ASP A 297 10.74 -7.46 14.53
CA ASP A 297 9.56 -7.74 15.36
C ASP A 297 8.27 -7.22 14.69
N PRO A 298 7.79 -7.88 13.62
CA PRO A 298 6.52 -7.51 12.99
C PRO A 298 5.32 -7.59 13.96
N GLY A 299 5.42 -8.40 15.02
CA GLY A 299 4.42 -8.48 16.08
C GLY A 299 4.21 -7.16 16.82
N ALA A 300 5.25 -6.30 16.90
CA ALA A 300 5.13 -4.97 17.48
C ALA A 300 4.08 -4.09 16.78
N TYR A 301 3.95 -4.22 15.45
CA TYR A 301 2.92 -3.51 14.67
C TYR A 301 1.52 -4.03 14.95
N ARG A 302 1.37 -5.35 15.05
CA ARG A 302 0.06 -6.01 15.26
C ARG A 302 -0.51 -5.72 16.65
N GLU A 303 0.35 -5.78 17.66
CA GLU A 303 -0.04 -5.75 19.07
C GLU A 303 0.11 -4.35 19.69
N GLY A 304 0.80 -3.43 19.02
CA GLY A 304 1.12 -2.11 19.56
C GLY A 304 2.06 -2.15 20.78
N ARG A 305 2.79 -3.26 20.96
CA ARG A 305 3.51 -3.58 22.21
C ARG A 305 4.97 -3.16 22.27
N LEU A 306 5.45 -2.32 21.36
CA LEU A 306 6.88 -2.00 21.29
C LEU A 306 7.36 -1.41 22.63
N ARG A 307 8.31 -2.08 23.30
CA ARG A 307 8.79 -1.69 24.63
C ARG A 307 10.09 -0.91 24.59
N ARG A 308 11.03 -1.26 23.71
CA ARG A 308 12.32 -0.56 23.51
C ARG A 308 12.83 -0.70 22.07
N LEU A 309 13.40 0.38 21.54
CA LEU A 309 14.24 0.45 20.34
C LEU A 309 15.68 0.01 20.64
#